data_AF-A0A1L3MFQ8-F1
#
_entry.id   AF-A0A1L3MFQ8-F1
#
_cell.length_a   1.000
_cell.length_b   1.000
_cell.length_c   1.000
_cell.angle_alpha   90.00
_cell.angle_beta   90.00
_cell.angle_gamma   90.00
#
_symmetry.space_group_name_H-M   'P 1'
#
loop_
_entity.id
_entity.type
_entity.pdbx_description
1 polymer ?
#
loop_
_entity_poly.entity_id
_entity_poly.type
_entity_poly.pdbx_seq_one_letter_code
_entity_poly.pdbx_strand_id
1 'polypeptide(L)'
;MRDDFGVELDWRILSGASGEDAPLMRLVNGKATSAAESEVRVLDYFPKSIVVGRGRQIPRMQYLLNLTRHTPRDLLRLFEEIRRVEESEMFGVSGGGVLSKEVIREGVVAYSSRYFTGAVKNEFVGFEGGAEAASAGLAALQSLDSQVFDRDQFVSHLESDSVPAHVSVDMLLRMLFFAGAIGNRAGNRDSYMRFFHRRDDADVYLKGQFVLHGALCHAWNIQFAV
;
A
#
# COMPACT_ATOMS: atom_id res chain seq x y z
N MET A 1 -34.32 -10.24 7.78
CA MET A 1 -33.43 -10.23 8.96
C MET A 1 -32.75 -11.59 8.97
N ARG A 2 -31.50 -11.66 8.52
CA ARG A 2 -30.77 -12.90 8.27
C ARG A 2 -29.28 -12.67 8.58
N ASP A 3 -29.00 -12.16 9.79
CA ASP A 3 -27.65 -11.81 10.27
C ASP A 3 -27.19 -12.71 11.43
N ASP A 4 -27.76 -13.90 11.60
CA ASP A 4 -27.66 -14.60 12.89
C ASP A 4 -26.38 -15.43 13.12
N PHE A 5 -25.46 -15.55 12.15
CA PHE A 5 -24.21 -16.32 12.34
C PHE A 5 -22.97 -15.76 11.63
N GLY A 6 -23.02 -14.52 11.13
CA GLY A 6 -21.85 -13.88 10.52
C GLY A 6 -20.99 -13.19 11.57
N VAL A 7 -19.68 -13.49 11.61
CA VAL A 7 -18.73 -12.61 12.30
C VAL A 7 -18.31 -11.54 11.32
N GLU A 8 -18.74 -10.29 11.56
CA GLU A 8 -18.26 -9.14 10.81
C GLU A 8 -16.83 -8.81 11.28
N LEU A 9 -15.87 -9.01 10.39
CA LEU A 9 -14.48 -8.61 10.62
C LEU A 9 -14.27 -7.22 10.02
N ASP A 10 -14.40 -6.18 10.85
CA ASP A 10 -14.05 -4.82 10.48
C ASP A 10 -12.75 -4.37 11.17
N TRP A 11 -11.72 -4.15 10.36
CA TRP A 11 -10.41 -3.65 10.82
C TRP A 11 -10.25 -2.14 10.63
N ARG A 12 -11.26 -1.46 10.08
CA ARG A 12 -11.23 -0.02 9.80
C ARG A 12 -11.47 0.78 11.08
N ILE A 13 -11.01 2.02 11.06
CA ILE A 13 -11.17 2.95 12.19
C ILE A 13 -12.40 3.81 11.89
N LEU A 14 -13.58 3.33 12.28
CA LEU A 14 -14.84 4.08 12.15
C LEU A 14 -15.11 4.99 13.37
N SER A 15 -14.49 4.69 14.53
CA SER A 15 -14.58 5.51 15.75
C SER A 15 -13.35 5.33 16.66
N GLY A 16 -12.90 6.44 17.27
CA GLY A 16 -12.13 6.55 18.53
C GLY A 16 -10.72 5.93 18.62
N ALA A 17 -10.56 4.63 18.33
CA ALA A 17 -9.29 3.92 18.48
C ALA A 17 -8.39 4.15 17.25
N SER A 18 -7.70 5.29 17.25
CA SER A 18 -6.71 5.63 16.22
C SER A 18 -5.31 5.16 16.60
N GLY A 19 -4.50 4.78 15.61
CA GLY A 19 -3.07 4.52 15.82
C GLY A 19 -2.77 3.10 16.31
N GLU A 20 -1.95 2.98 17.36
CA GLU A 20 -1.41 1.69 17.82
C GLU A 20 -2.48 0.77 18.44
N ASP A 21 -3.57 1.34 18.94
CA ASP A 21 -4.69 0.60 19.54
C ASP A 21 -5.80 0.24 18.55
N ALA A 22 -5.62 0.57 17.26
CA ALA A 22 -6.60 0.33 16.21
C ALA A 22 -6.91 -1.18 16.04
N PRO A 23 -8.14 -1.56 15.62
CA PRO A 23 -8.51 -2.96 15.40
C PRO A 23 -7.52 -3.74 14.53
N LEU A 24 -7.02 -3.10 13.46
CA LEU A 24 -5.99 -3.65 12.59
C LEU A 24 -4.72 -4.06 13.35
N MET A 25 -4.24 -3.23 14.26
CA MET A 25 -3.03 -3.52 15.06
C MET A 25 -3.27 -4.58 16.12
N ARG A 26 -4.47 -4.61 16.73
CA ARG A 26 -4.85 -5.70 17.65
C ARG A 26 -4.83 -7.05 16.95
N LEU A 27 -5.34 -7.13 15.72
CA LEU A 27 -5.30 -8.36 14.92
C LEU A 27 -3.86 -8.79 14.66
N VAL A 28 -2.99 -7.86 14.28
CA VAL A 28 -1.59 -8.16 14.02
C VAL A 28 -0.85 -8.63 15.28
N ASN A 29 -1.00 -7.90 16.40
CA ASN A 29 -0.42 -8.29 17.68
C ASN A 29 -0.95 -9.64 18.16
N GLY A 30 -2.25 -9.91 17.97
CA GLY A 30 -2.86 -11.19 18.29
C GLY A 30 -2.23 -12.33 17.49
N LYS A 31 -2.06 -12.15 16.18
CA LYS A 31 -1.40 -13.15 15.34
C LYS A 31 0.06 -13.38 15.73
N ALA A 32 0.79 -12.31 16.04
CA ALA A 32 2.19 -12.40 16.46
C ALA A 32 2.32 -13.10 17.83
N THR A 33 1.45 -12.73 18.78
CA THR A 33 1.36 -13.36 20.11
C THR A 33 1.09 -14.86 20.00
N SER A 34 0.15 -15.26 19.15
CA SER A 34 -0.15 -16.69 18.92
C SER A 34 1.02 -17.45 18.30
N ALA A 35 1.84 -16.80 17.47
CA ALA A 35 3.00 -17.44 16.86
C ALA A 35 4.22 -17.53 17.80
N ALA A 36 4.35 -16.57 18.73
CA ALA A 36 5.50 -16.46 19.63
C ALA A 36 5.27 -17.09 21.02
N GLU A 37 4.07 -17.64 21.27
CA GLU A 37 3.64 -18.19 22.57
C GLU A 37 3.87 -17.23 23.76
N SER A 38 3.92 -15.93 23.48
CA SER A 38 4.21 -14.85 24.42
C SER A 38 3.59 -13.55 23.92
N GLU A 39 3.33 -12.59 24.81
CA GLU A 39 2.72 -11.31 24.42
C GLU A 39 3.64 -10.52 23.49
N VAL A 40 3.18 -10.25 22.27
CA VAL A 40 3.95 -9.51 21.25
C VAL A 40 3.21 -8.23 20.86
N ARG A 41 3.89 -7.10 21.06
CA ARG A 41 3.52 -5.81 20.48
C ARG A 41 4.47 -5.50 19.34
N VAL A 42 4.04 -5.73 18.11
CA VAL A 42 4.92 -5.70 16.92
C VAL A 42 5.65 -4.36 16.77
N LEU A 43 5.01 -3.26 17.12
CA LEU A 43 5.61 -1.93 16.99
C LEU A 43 6.77 -1.69 17.96
N ASP A 44 6.88 -2.43 19.06
CA ASP A 44 7.98 -2.27 20.02
C ASP A 44 9.34 -2.59 19.39
N TYR A 45 9.35 -3.43 18.35
CA TYR A 45 10.53 -3.76 17.56
C TYR A 45 10.88 -2.67 16.53
N PHE A 46 10.06 -1.63 16.35
CA PHE A 46 10.30 -0.55 15.41
C PHE A 46 10.74 0.73 16.12
N PRO A 47 11.67 1.51 15.54
CA PRO A 47 11.97 2.84 16.03
C PRO A 47 10.71 3.72 15.94
N LYS A 48 10.55 4.68 16.86
CA LYS A 48 9.36 5.56 16.94
C LYS A 48 9.07 6.33 15.64
N SER A 49 10.11 6.59 14.85
CA SER A 49 10.02 7.25 13.56
C SER A 49 10.96 6.59 12.55
N ILE A 50 10.51 6.51 11.30
CA ILE A 50 11.31 6.04 10.17
C ILE A 50 11.88 7.24 9.42
N VAL A 51 13.17 7.17 9.10
CA VAL A 51 13.85 8.19 8.30
C VAL A 51 13.73 7.83 6.82
N VAL A 52 13.21 8.76 6.00
CA VAL A 52 13.05 8.58 4.56
C VAL A 52 13.72 9.71 3.78
N GLY A 53 14.20 9.40 2.57
CA GLY A 53 14.81 10.38 1.66
C GLY A 53 15.96 11.17 2.31
N ARG A 54 15.90 12.50 2.20
CA ARG A 54 16.91 13.44 2.73
C ARG A 54 16.82 13.68 4.25
N GLY A 55 16.46 12.66 5.02
CA GLY A 55 16.41 12.76 6.49
C GLY A 55 15.05 13.13 7.08
N ARG A 56 13.96 13.06 6.30
CA ARG A 56 12.60 13.31 6.82
C ARG A 56 12.21 12.20 7.79
N GLN A 57 11.70 12.55 8.97
CA GLN A 57 11.18 11.59 9.94
C GLN A 57 9.66 11.46 9.80
N ILE A 58 9.18 10.23 9.69
CA ILE A 58 7.75 9.91 9.65
C ILE A 58 7.42 9.01 10.84
N PRO A 59 6.37 9.28 11.63
CA PRO A 59 5.93 8.39 12.69
C PRO A 59 5.75 6.95 12.18
N ARG A 60 6.25 5.96 12.93
CA ARG A 60 6.32 4.55 12.47
C ARG A 60 4.99 4.03 11.95
N MET A 61 3.90 4.31 12.66
CA MET A 61 2.56 3.88 12.29
C MET A 61 2.12 4.49 10.95
N GLN A 62 2.31 5.81 10.81
CA GLN A 62 1.97 6.51 9.58
C GLN A 62 2.77 5.98 8.40
N TYR A 63 4.08 5.73 8.60
CA TYR A 63 4.93 5.16 7.56
C TYR A 63 4.43 3.78 7.11
N LEU A 64 4.22 2.85 8.05
CA LEU A 64 3.76 1.49 7.75
C LEU A 64 2.38 1.48 7.08
N LEU A 65 1.44 2.29 7.56
CA LEU A 65 0.10 2.35 6.97
C LEU A 65 0.12 2.94 5.56
N ASN A 66 0.94 3.96 5.29
CA ASN A 66 1.08 4.55 3.95
C ASN A 66 1.65 3.59 2.90
N LEU A 67 2.26 2.49 3.33
CA LEU A 67 2.76 1.42 2.46
C LEU A 67 1.72 0.33 2.21
N THR A 68 0.55 0.37 2.86
CA THR A 68 -0.46 -0.70 2.74
C THR A 68 -1.80 -0.14 2.25
N ARG A 69 -2.67 -1.02 1.76
CA ARG A 69 -4.08 -0.68 1.50
C ARG A 69 -4.92 -0.65 2.80
N HIS A 70 -4.28 -0.60 3.97
CA HIS A 70 -4.91 -0.70 5.29
C HIS A 70 -5.71 -2.00 5.48
N THR A 71 -5.25 -3.09 4.86
CA THR A 71 -5.84 -4.42 5.04
C THR A 71 -4.96 -5.28 5.96
N PRO A 72 -5.53 -6.21 6.75
CA PRO A 72 -4.77 -7.14 7.57
C PRO A 72 -3.74 -7.91 6.75
N ARG A 73 -4.15 -8.35 5.55
CA ARG A 73 -3.29 -9.10 4.63
C ARG A 73 -2.03 -8.32 4.27
N ASP A 74 -2.18 -7.06 3.86
CA ASP A 74 -1.05 -6.26 3.39
C ASP A 74 -0.10 -5.89 4.54
N LEU A 75 -0.65 -5.52 5.70
CA LEU A 75 0.17 -5.19 6.86
C LEU A 75 0.95 -6.41 7.39
N LEU A 76 0.31 -7.58 7.45
CA LEU A 76 0.99 -8.83 7.81
C LEU A 76 2.08 -9.22 6.80
N ARG A 77 1.83 -9.01 5.51
CA ARG A 77 2.82 -9.26 4.46
C ARG A 77 4.00 -8.31 4.55
N LEU A 78 3.76 -7.04 4.87
CA LEU A 78 4.83 -6.08 5.11
C LEU A 78 5.73 -6.52 6.28
N PHE A 79 5.14 -6.88 7.42
CA PHE A 79 5.91 -7.34 8.57
C PHE A 79 6.66 -8.65 8.31
N GLU A 80 6.08 -9.57 7.56
CA GLU A 80 6.74 -10.81 7.18
C GLU A 80 7.98 -10.58 6.32
N GLU A 81 7.93 -9.67 5.34
CA GLU A 81 9.12 -9.36 4.53
C GLU A 81 10.21 -8.64 5.35
N ILE A 82 9.83 -7.78 6.30
CA ILE A 82 10.79 -7.17 7.23
C ILE A 82 11.42 -8.23 8.14
N ARG A 83 10.63 -9.16 8.68
CA ARG A 83 11.14 -10.29 9.50
C ARG A 83 12.14 -11.13 8.73
N ARG A 84 11.85 -11.48 7.47
CA ARG A 84 12.77 -12.27 6.64
C ARG A 84 14.11 -11.60 6.40
N VAL A 85 14.12 -10.27 6.26
CA VAL A 85 15.36 -9.50 6.12
C VAL A 85 16.14 -9.54 7.43
N GLU A 86 15.50 -9.35 8.58
CA GLU A 86 16.15 -9.51 9.88
C GLU A 86 16.77 -10.91 10.04
N GLU A 87 16.00 -11.97 9.72
CA GLU A 87 16.45 -13.37 9.82
C GLU A 87 17.58 -13.74 8.86
N SER A 88 17.73 -13.00 7.76
CA SER A 88 18.85 -13.20 6.85
C SER A 88 20.18 -12.73 7.43
N GLU A 89 20.14 -11.94 8.52
CA GLU A 89 21.29 -11.32 9.19
C GLU A 89 22.21 -10.50 8.26
N MET A 90 21.73 -10.14 7.07
CA MET A 90 22.50 -9.45 6.03
C MET A 90 23.06 -8.10 6.50
N PHE A 91 22.38 -7.43 7.42
CA PHE A 91 22.79 -6.15 7.99
C PHE A 91 23.31 -6.26 9.43
N GLY A 92 23.58 -7.48 9.90
CA GLY A 92 23.86 -7.79 11.30
C GLY A 92 22.59 -7.88 12.14
N VAL A 93 22.71 -8.48 13.32
CA VAL A 93 21.60 -8.61 14.28
C VAL A 93 21.24 -7.23 14.82
N SER A 94 19.97 -6.88 14.76
CA SER A 94 19.46 -5.63 15.31
C SER A 94 19.76 -5.52 16.81
N GLY A 95 20.52 -4.49 17.20
CA GLY A 95 20.93 -4.27 18.59
C GLY A 95 19.79 -3.75 19.47
N GLY A 96 19.67 -4.28 20.69
CA GLY A 96 18.74 -3.77 21.70
C GLY A 96 17.26 -4.08 21.44
N GLY A 97 16.95 -5.07 20.59
CA GLY A 97 15.59 -5.51 20.30
C GLY A 97 14.79 -4.57 19.39
N VAL A 98 15.44 -3.56 18.79
CA VAL A 98 14.83 -2.63 17.84
C VAL A 98 15.47 -2.80 16.47
N LEU A 99 14.65 -2.99 15.44
CA LEU A 99 15.07 -3.20 14.06
C LEU A 99 15.91 -2.03 13.54
N SER A 100 16.98 -2.37 12.83
CA SER A 100 17.81 -1.39 12.12
C SER A 100 17.04 -0.71 10.97
N LYS A 101 17.51 0.48 10.57
CA LYS A 101 16.87 1.23 9.48
C LYS A 101 17.02 0.51 8.15
N GLU A 102 18.15 -0.17 7.99
CA GLU A 102 18.54 -0.94 6.81
C GLU A 102 17.60 -2.13 6.63
N VAL A 103 17.31 -2.86 7.72
CA VAL A 103 16.36 -3.99 7.71
C VAL A 103 14.95 -3.53 7.35
N ILE A 104 14.47 -2.45 7.97
CA ILE A 104 13.13 -1.91 7.65
C ILE A 104 13.06 -1.46 6.19
N ARG A 105 14.09 -0.74 5.70
CA ARG A 105 14.13 -0.25 4.33
C ARG A 105 14.11 -1.40 3.33
N GLU A 106 14.96 -2.39 3.51
CA GLU A 106 15.06 -3.53 2.60
C GLU A 106 13.79 -4.39 2.65
N GLY A 107 13.23 -4.62 3.85
CA GLY A 107 11.95 -5.32 3.99
C GLY A 107 10.78 -4.60 3.30
N VAL A 108 10.76 -3.27 3.36
CA VAL A 108 9.78 -2.45 2.63
C VAL A 108 9.97 -2.56 1.11
N VAL A 109 11.22 -2.56 0.63
CA VAL A 109 11.52 -2.75 -0.80
C VAL A 109 11.09 -4.14 -1.25
N ALA A 110 11.38 -5.19 -0.47
CA ALA A 110 10.97 -6.56 -0.74
C ALA A 110 9.43 -6.69 -0.79
N TYR A 111 8.72 -6.16 0.22
CA TYR A 111 7.27 -6.10 0.24
C TYR A 111 6.70 -5.39 -0.99
N SER A 112 7.25 -4.22 -1.31
CA SER A 112 6.75 -3.36 -2.38
C SER A 112 6.96 -4.00 -3.75
N SER A 113 8.16 -4.50 -4.03
CA SER A 113 8.56 -5.02 -5.34
C SER A 113 8.07 -6.44 -5.60
N ARG A 114 8.02 -7.31 -4.58
CA ARG A 114 7.69 -8.74 -4.75
C ARG A 114 6.23 -9.03 -4.48
N TYR A 115 5.65 -8.42 -3.44
CA TYR A 115 4.28 -8.70 -3.02
C TYR A 115 3.29 -7.67 -3.58
N PHE A 116 3.50 -6.38 -3.34
CA PHE A 116 2.47 -5.36 -3.61
C PHE A 116 2.17 -5.20 -5.10
N THR A 117 3.19 -5.12 -5.95
CA THR A 117 3.06 -5.10 -7.42
C THR A 117 2.27 -6.31 -7.94
N GLY A 118 2.60 -7.51 -7.46
CA GLY A 118 1.90 -8.74 -7.80
C GLY A 118 0.46 -8.77 -7.29
N ALA A 119 0.23 -8.26 -6.07
CA ALA A 119 -1.11 -8.13 -5.51
C ALA A 119 -1.98 -7.21 -6.36
N VAL A 120 -1.47 -6.04 -6.76
CA VAL A 120 -2.16 -5.12 -7.68
C VAL A 120 -2.47 -5.81 -9.01
N LYS A 121 -1.51 -6.51 -9.61
CA LYS A 121 -1.74 -7.25 -10.87
C LYS A 121 -2.81 -8.33 -10.73
N ASN A 122 -2.88 -8.99 -9.58
CA ASN A 122 -3.86 -10.04 -9.33
C ASN A 122 -5.29 -9.50 -9.16
N GLU A 123 -5.47 -8.25 -8.73
CA GLU A 123 -6.80 -7.62 -8.68
C GLU A 123 -7.41 -7.42 -10.08
N PHE A 124 -6.58 -7.45 -11.14
CA PHE A 124 -7.04 -7.35 -12.52
C PHE A 124 -7.54 -8.70 -13.08
N VAL A 125 -7.35 -9.80 -12.33
CA VAL A 125 -7.84 -11.12 -12.74
C VAL A 125 -9.37 -11.11 -12.76
N GLY A 126 -9.96 -11.45 -13.91
CA GLY A 126 -11.40 -11.47 -14.11
C GLY A 126 -11.99 -10.20 -14.72
N PHE A 127 -11.17 -9.17 -14.97
CA PHE A 127 -11.59 -7.98 -15.72
C PHE A 127 -11.33 -8.09 -17.22
N GLU A 128 -12.07 -7.31 -18.00
CA GLU A 128 -11.86 -7.18 -19.44
C GLU A 128 -10.44 -6.65 -19.74
N GLY A 129 -9.71 -7.36 -20.61
CA GLY A 129 -8.29 -7.09 -20.91
C GLY A 129 -7.30 -7.73 -19.94
N GLY A 130 -7.78 -8.25 -18.80
CA GLY A 130 -7.05 -9.14 -17.90
C GLY A 130 -5.61 -8.73 -17.59
N ALA A 131 -4.69 -9.69 -17.72
CA ALA A 131 -3.28 -9.51 -17.37
C ALA A 131 -2.52 -8.55 -18.30
N GLU A 132 -2.97 -8.38 -19.55
CA GLU A 132 -2.36 -7.47 -20.53
C GLU A 132 -2.64 -6.02 -20.16
N ALA A 133 -3.91 -5.68 -19.92
CA ALA A 133 -4.31 -4.37 -19.44
C ALA A 133 -3.62 -4.01 -18.11
N ALA A 134 -3.52 -4.98 -17.18
CA ALA A 134 -2.78 -4.81 -15.93
C ALA A 134 -1.31 -4.45 -16.15
N SER A 135 -0.66 -5.16 -17.08
CA SER A 135 0.76 -4.96 -17.36
C SER A 135 0.99 -3.61 -18.04
N ALA A 136 0.15 -3.22 -19.00
CA ALA A 136 0.22 -1.90 -19.64
C ALA A 136 -0.01 -0.75 -18.65
N GLY A 137 -1.02 -0.86 -17.79
CA GLY A 137 -1.30 0.14 -16.76
C GLY A 137 -0.17 0.28 -15.75
N LEU A 138 0.39 -0.84 -15.28
CA LEU A 138 1.53 -0.82 -14.37
C LEU A 138 2.80 -0.27 -15.04
N ALA A 139 3.06 -0.61 -16.30
CA ALA A 139 4.19 -0.08 -17.06
C ALA A 139 4.07 1.45 -17.24
N ALA A 140 2.87 1.94 -17.57
CA ALA A 140 2.60 3.37 -17.65
C ALA A 140 2.86 4.06 -16.30
N LEU A 141 2.36 3.51 -15.18
CA LEU A 141 2.63 4.08 -13.86
C LEU A 141 4.11 4.04 -13.47
N GLN A 142 4.83 2.98 -13.82
CA GLN A 142 6.25 2.81 -13.51
C GLN A 142 7.13 3.84 -14.24
N SER A 143 6.71 4.29 -15.42
CA SER A 143 7.43 5.28 -16.20
C SER A 143 7.14 6.74 -15.79
N LEU A 144 6.30 6.95 -14.78
CA LEU A 144 6.07 8.28 -14.21
C LEU A 144 7.24 8.72 -13.33
N ASP A 145 7.66 9.97 -13.48
CA ASP A 145 8.72 10.57 -12.65
C ASP A 145 8.21 11.13 -11.31
N SER A 146 6.90 11.11 -11.08
CA SER A 146 6.24 11.77 -9.94
C SER A 146 5.16 10.89 -9.34
N GLN A 147 5.03 10.95 -8.01
CA GLN A 147 3.92 10.31 -7.30
C GLN A 147 2.57 10.92 -7.68
N VAL A 148 2.50 12.23 -7.91
CA VAL A 148 1.26 12.92 -8.29
C VAL A 148 1.25 13.10 -9.80
N PHE A 149 0.15 12.70 -10.44
CA PHE A 149 -0.01 12.77 -11.88
C PHE A 149 -1.47 13.01 -12.27
N ASP A 150 -1.73 13.42 -13.50
CA ASP A 150 -3.08 13.52 -14.06
C ASP A 150 -3.32 12.49 -15.18
N ARG A 151 -4.52 12.52 -15.76
CA ARG A 151 -4.92 11.61 -16.83
C ARG A 151 -4.04 11.76 -18.07
N ASP A 152 -3.68 12.98 -18.45
CA ASP A 152 -2.95 13.24 -19.69
C ASP A 152 -1.50 12.76 -19.57
N GLN A 153 -0.89 12.93 -18.40
CA GLN A 153 0.41 12.33 -18.08
C GLN A 153 0.34 10.80 -18.11
N PHE A 154 -0.70 10.18 -17.55
CA PHE A 154 -0.84 8.72 -17.65
C PHE A 154 -0.95 8.24 -19.10
N VAL A 155 -1.72 8.95 -19.95
CA VAL A 155 -1.88 8.64 -21.37
C VAL A 155 -0.57 8.81 -22.13
N SER A 156 0.23 9.85 -21.86
CA SER A 156 1.50 10.05 -22.57
C SER A 156 2.53 8.95 -22.31
N HIS A 157 2.37 8.21 -21.21
CA HIS A 157 3.20 7.08 -20.82
C HIS A 157 2.59 5.71 -21.18
N LEU A 158 1.39 5.70 -21.77
CA LEU A 158 0.70 4.49 -22.20
C LEU A 158 1.07 4.19 -23.65
N GLU A 159 1.72 3.05 -23.88
CA GLU A 159 2.00 2.58 -25.23
C GLU A 159 0.70 2.15 -25.92
N SER A 160 0.40 2.76 -27.08
CA SER A 160 -0.87 2.56 -27.80
C SER A 160 -1.15 1.10 -28.16
N ASP A 161 -0.09 0.33 -28.41
CA ASP A 161 -0.19 -1.05 -28.88
C ASP A 161 -0.24 -2.06 -27.72
N SER A 162 0.00 -1.59 -26.49
CA SER A 162 0.09 -2.43 -25.28
C SER A 162 -1.26 -2.58 -24.56
N VAL A 163 -2.27 -1.79 -24.95
CA VAL A 163 -3.62 -1.81 -24.36
C VAL A 163 -4.59 -2.55 -25.30
N PRO A 164 -5.34 -3.55 -24.79
CA PRO A 164 -6.35 -4.22 -25.61
C PRO A 164 -7.38 -3.23 -26.19
N ALA A 165 -7.76 -3.40 -27.46
CA ALA A 165 -8.56 -2.43 -28.21
C ALA A 165 -9.93 -2.09 -27.56
N HIS A 166 -10.47 -2.99 -26.73
CA HIS A 166 -11.73 -2.78 -26.01
C HIS A 166 -11.57 -2.11 -24.64
N VAL A 167 -10.34 -1.89 -24.17
CA VAL A 167 -10.06 -1.26 -22.87
C VAL A 167 -9.79 0.23 -23.07
N SER A 168 -10.66 1.06 -22.48
CA SER A 168 -10.43 2.50 -22.45
C SER A 168 -9.45 2.90 -21.34
N VAL A 169 -8.76 4.02 -21.52
CA VAL A 169 -7.88 4.63 -20.50
C VAL A 169 -8.63 4.86 -19.19
N ASP A 170 -9.88 5.33 -19.28
CA ASP A 170 -10.71 5.62 -18.11
C ASP A 170 -11.06 4.33 -17.34
N MET A 171 -11.29 3.23 -18.06
CA MET A 171 -11.45 1.92 -17.44
C MET A 171 -10.17 1.49 -16.73
N LEU A 172 -9.01 1.67 -17.37
CA LEU A 172 -7.72 1.30 -16.80
C LEU A 172 -7.41 2.08 -15.52
N LEU A 173 -7.66 3.39 -15.49
CA LEU A 173 -7.52 4.23 -14.30
C LEU A 173 -8.49 3.83 -13.18
N ARG A 174 -9.74 3.48 -13.52
CA ARG A 174 -10.71 2.93 -12.56
C ARG A 174 -10.20 1.63 -11.93
N MET A 175 -9.67 0.73 -12.75
CA MET A 175 -9.13 -0.54 -12.28
C MET A 175 -7.91 -0.35 -11.38
N LEU A 176 -6.98 0.52 -11.76
CA LEU A 176 -5.83 0.87 -10.92
C LEU A 176 -6.26 1.46 -9.57
N PHE A 177 -7.33 2.25 -9.56
CA PHE A 177 -7.89 2.81 -8.34
C PHE A 177 -8.50 1.73 -7.44
N PHE A 178 -9.31 0.83 -7.99
CA PHE A 178 -9.91 -0.29 -7.24
C PHE A 178 -8.89 -1.32 -6.77
N ALA A 179 -7.82 -1.54 -7.53
CA ALA A 179 -6.71 -2.39 -7.11
C ALA A 179 -5.87 -1.76 -5.97
N GLY A 180 -6.10 -0.49 -5.64
CA GLY A 180 -5.34 0.26 -4.65
C GLY A 180 -3.95 0.72 -5.13
N ALA A 181 -3.69 0.66 -6.45
CA ALA A 181 -2.45 1.13 -7.05
C ALA A 181 -2.34 2.66 -7.03
N ILE A 182 -3.48 3.34 -7.16
CA ILE A 182 -3.57 4.80 -7.20
C ILE A 182 -4.68 5.29 -6.27
N GLY A 183 -4.45 6.45 -5.67
CA GLY A 183 -5.47 7.25 -5.01
C GLY A 183 -5.86 8.44 -5.87
N ASN A 184 -6.82 9.21 -5.39
CA ASN A 184 -7.33 10.38 -6.09
C ASN A 184 -7.51 11.56 -5.12
N ARG A 185 -7.05 12.74 -5.53
CA ARG A 185 -7.23 13.99 -4.77
C ARG A 185 -8.55 14.61 -5.19
N ALA A 186 -9.47 14.77 -4.23
CA ALA A 186 -10.74 15.45 -4.45
C ALA A 186 -10.83 16.73 -3.62
N GLY A 187 -11.28 17.83 -4.26
CA GLY A 187 -11.59 19.11 -3.62
C GLY A 187 -10.66 20.27 -4.02
N ASN A 188 -11.24 21.46 -4.23
CA ASN A 188 -10.52 22.70 -4.57
C ASN A 188 -10.10 23.54 -3.33
N ARG A 189 -10.60 23.22 -2.13
CA ARG A 189 -10.36 24.01 -0.89
C ARG A 189 -9.83 23.17 0.28
N ASP A 190 -10.37 21.97 0.48
CA ASP A 190 -9.84 20.95 1.40
C ASP A 190 -9.51 19.69 0.59
N SER A 191 -8.28 19.57 0.10
CA SER A 191 -7.87 18.39 -0.67
C SER A 191 -7.76 17.19 0.28
N TYR A 192 -8.69 16.24 0.19
CA TYR A 192 -8.56 14.96 0.88
C TYR A 192 -8.22 13.84 -0.10
N MET A 193 -7.33 12.96 0.35
CA MET A 193 -6.91 11.78 -0.39
C MET A 193 -7.96 10.68 -0.30
N ARG A 194 -8.40 10.17 -1.46
CA ARG A 194 -9.27 9.01 -1.58
C ARG A 194 -8.45 7.81 -2.03
N PHE A 195 -8.51 6.74 -1.27
CA PHE A 195 -8.07 5.40 -1.68
C PHE A 195 -9.24 4.46 -1.45
N PHE A 196 -9.50 3.57 -2.41
CA PHE A 196 -10.66 2.67 -2.38
C PHE A 196 -10.73 1.89 -1.06
N HIS A 197 -9.67 1.20 -0.67
CA HIS A 197 -9.65 0.38 0.55
C HIS A 197 -9.70 1.15 1.88
N ARG A 198 -9.79 2.48 1.86
CA ARG A 198 -9.88 3.32 3.07
C ARG A 198 -11.30 3.83 3.35
N ARG A 199 -12.26 3.72 2.40
CA ARG A 199 -13.65 4.21 2.54
C ARG A 199 -14.62 3.42 1.64
N ASP A 200 -15.81 3.11 2.14
CA ASP A 200 -16.80 2.26 1.44
C ASP A 200 -17.39 2.84 0.16
N ASP A 201 -17.47 4.16 0.03
CA ASP A 201 -18.12 4.83 -1.12
C ASP A 201 -17.14 5.64 -1.97
N ALA A 202 -15.86 5.25 -1.98
CA ALA A 202 -14.86 5.95 -2.77
C ALA A 202 -15.01 5.58 -4.26
N ASP A 203 -15.56 6.49 -5.06
CA ASP A 203 -15.43 6.46 -6.52
C ASP A 203 -14.27 7.35 -6.98
N VAL A 204 -13.74 7.04 -8.16
CA VAL A 204 -12.62 7.74 -8.78
C VAL A 204 -13.11 8.99 -9.52
N TYR A 205 -12.53 10.15 -9.19
CA TYR A 205 -12.74 11.38 -9.94
C TYR A 205 -11.69 11.52 -11.03
N LEU A 206 -12.04 11.06 -12.24
CA LEU A 206 -11.13 10.97 -13.40
C LEU A 206 -10.60 12.32 -13.92
N LYS A 207 -11.24 13.43 -13.54
CA LYS A 207 -10.78 14.79 -13.89
C LYS A 207 -9.84 15.39 -12.84
N GLY A 208 -9.60 14.69 -11.74
CA GLY A 208 -8.72 15.13 -10.67
C GLY A 208 -7.29 14.66 -10.85
N GLN A 209 -6.46 14.94 -9.85
CA GLN A 209 -5.12 14.38 -9.76
C GLN A 209 -5.17 12.99 -9.14
N PHE A 210 -4.34 12.10 -9.66
CA PHE A 210 -4.06 10.79 -9.11
C PHE A 210 -2.79 10.85 -8.27
N VAL A 211 -2.69 9.92 -7.32
CA VAL A 211 -1.52 9.78 -6.46
C VAL A 211 -1.12 8.32 -6.44
N LEU A 212 0.08 8.03 -6.89
CA LEU A 212 0.65 6.70 -6.86
C LEU A 212 0.80 6.21 -5.41
N HIS A 213 0.42 4.95 -5.18
CA HIS A 213 0.52 4.35 -3.86
C HIS A 213 1.97 4.30 -3.36
N GLY A 214 2.17 4.52 -2.05
CA GLY A 214 3.52 4.62 -1.47
C GLY A 214 4.38 3.38 -1.71
N ALA A 215 3.78 2.19 -1.61
CA ALA A 215 4.48 0.94 -1.92
C ALA A 215 4.99 0.89 -3.38
N LEU A 216 4.21 1.36 -4.37
CA LEU A 216 4.67 1.39 -5.75
C LEU A 216 5.81 2.40 -5.95
N CYS A 217 5.75 3.53 -5.24
CA CYS A 217 6.86 4.49 -5.24
C CYS A 217 8.16 3.84 -4.72
N HIS A 218 8.07 3.06 -3.64
CA HIS A 218 9.21 2.30 -3.12
C HIS A 218 9.67 1.20 -4.09
N ALA A 219 8.76 0.49 -4.76
CA ALA A 219 9.09 -0.55 -5.72
C ALA A 219 9.86 0.00 -6.93
N TRP A 220 9.54 1.22 -7.37
CA TRP A 220 10.06 1.82 -8.59
C TRP A 220 11.02 2.98 -8.37
N ASN A 221 11.44 3.22 -7.12
CA ASN A 221 12.31 4.34 -6.73
C ASN A 221 11.77 5.73 -7.11
N ILE A 222 10.45 5.89 -7.15
CA ILE A 222 9.82 7.19 -7.38
C ILE A 222 9.79 7.97 -6.06
N GLN A 223 10.15 9.25 -6.12
CA GLN A 223 10.11 10.09 -4.92
C GLN A 223 8.65 10.30 -4.48
N PHE A 224 8.32 9.84 -3.26
CA PHE A 224 6.98 10.00 -2.68
C PHE A 224 6.94 11.15 -1.67
N ALA A 225 5.97 12.04 -1.84
CA ALA A 225 5.61 13.07 -0.89
C ALA A 225 4.48 12.53 -0.01
N VAL A 226 4.82 12.02 1.17
CA VAL A 226 3.81 11.74 2.22
C VAL A 226 3.14 13.02 2.66
#